data_AF-A0A7X9Q5I5-F1
#
_entry.id   AF-A0A7X9Q5I5-F1
#
_cell.length_a   1.000
_cell.length_b   1.000
_cell.length_c   1.000
_cell.angle_alpha   90.00
_cell.angle_beta   90.00
_cell.angle_gamma   90.00
#
_symmetry.space_group_name_H-M   'P 1'
#
loop_
_entity.id
_entity.type
_entity.pdbx_description
1 polymer ?
#
loop_
_entity_poly.entity_id
_entity_poly.type
_entity_poly.pdbx_seq_one_letter_code
_entity_poly.pdbx_strand_id
1 'polypeptide(L)' 'LSFIKADEYFEARSLIVGNPAKKIKEVSNEMIDWKTRGTKLYQQLPQDLRDSLKECKPLSELPASRVMGFPEYKPWNESK' A
#
# COMPACT_ATOMS: atom_id res chain seq x y z
N LEU A 1 7.55 -8.86 1.93
CA LEU A 1 8.36 -8.31 3.05
C LEU A 1 9.75 -8.94 2.96
N SER A 2 10.84 -8.20 3.22
CA SER A 2 12.22 -8.72 3.18
C SER A 2 12.88 -8.60 4.54
N PHE A 3 13.59 -9.64 4.98
CA PHE A 3 14.30 -9.65 6.27
C PHE A 3 15.74 -9.18 6.08
N ILE A 4 16.13 -8.12 6.77
CA ILE A 4 17.49 -7.58 6.77
C ILE A 4 18.19 -8.11 8.02
N LYS A 5 19.32 -8.81 7.84
CA LYS A 5 20.14 -9.25 8.98
C LYS A 5 20.74 -8.04 9.69
N ALA A 6 21.07 -8.19 10.97
CA ALA A 6 21.82 -7.17 11.70
C ALA A 6 23.13 -6.83 10.97
N ASP A 7 23.48 -5.54 10.98
CA ASP A 7 24.68 -4.97 10.36
C ASP A 7 24.83 -5.20 8.84
N GLU A 8 23.78 -5.66 8.15
CA GLU A 8 23.81 -5.83 6.70
C GLU A 8 23.75 -4.46 5.99
N TYR A 9 24.69 -4.22 5.08
CA TYR A 9 24.75 -3.00 4.28
C TYR A 9 24.41 -3.29 2.82
N PHE A 10 23.54 -2.46 2.23
CA PHE A 10 23.27 -2.43 0.80
C PHE A 10 23.56 -1.04 0.26
N GLU A 11 24.26 -0.97 -0.87
CA GLU A 11 24.53 0.30 -1.54
C GLU A 11 23.22 0.99 -1.97
N ALA A 12 23.26 2.31 -2.05
CA ALA A 12 22.15 3.10 -2.57
C ALA A 12 21.74 2.56 -3.96
N ARG A 13 20.43 2.60 -4.24
CA ARG A 13 19.83 2.04 -5.47
C ARG A 13 19.92 0.52 -5.61
N SER A 14 20.15 -0.24 -4.54
CA SER A 14 20.02 -1.70 -4.58
C SER A 14 18.55 -2.16 -4.53
N LEU A 15 18.14 -3.01 -5.49
CA LEU A 15 16.90 -3.79 -5.37
C LEU A 15 17.19 -5.09 -4.59
N ILE A 16 16.56 -5.23 -3.43
CA ILE A 16 16.74 -6.37 -2.54
C ILE A 16 15.45 -7.15 -2.37
N VAL A 17 15.55 -8.48 -2.28
CA VAL A 17 14.40 -9.38 -2.08
C VAL A 17 14.78 -10.57 -1.19
N GLY A 18 13.77 -11.25 -0.63
CA GLY A 18 13.94 -12.50 0.10
C GLY A 18 14.05 -12.36 1.62
N ASN A 19 14.23 -13.51 2.28
CA ASN A 19 14.43 -13.66 3.72
C ASN A 19 15.49 -14.78 3.95
N PRO A 20 16.76 -14.45 4.25
CA PRO A 20 17.31 -13.09 4.37
C PRO A 20 17.41 -12.40 3.00
N ALA A 21 17.38 -11.06 3.01
CA ALA A 21 17.41 -10.26 1.81
C ALA A 21 18.74 -10.38 1.06
N LYS A 22 18.69 -10.39 -0.27
CA LYS A 22 19.85 -10.33 -1.16
C LYS A 22 19.62 -9.28 -2.24
N LYS A 23 20.68 -8.58 -2.64
CA LYS A 23 20.70 -7.71 -3.82
C LYS A 23 20.54 -8.56 -5.08
N ILE A 24 19.56 -8.23 -5.91
CA ILE A 24 19.31 -8.93 -7.17
C ILE A 24 19.61 -8.08 -8.40
N LYS A 25 19.59 -6.75 -8.28
CA LYS A 25 19.99 -5.78 -9.32
C LYS A 25 20.03 -4.35 -8.78
N GLU A 26 20.51 -3.43 -9.61
CA GLU A 26 20.35 -1.99 -9.40
C GLU A 26 18.93 -1.51 -9.78
N VAL A 27 18.47 -0.48 -9.07
CA VAL A 27 17.25 0.27 -9.37
C VAL A 27 17.55 1.23 -10.51
N SER A 28 16.84 1.08 -11.63
CA SER A 28 16.96 1.99 -12.77
C SER A 28 16.31 3.35 -12.48
N ASN A 29 16.63 4.35 -13.30
CA ASN A 29 15.97 5.67 -13.23
C ASN A 29 14.45 5.55 -13.42
N GLU A 30 13.99 4.69 -14.33
CA GLU A 30 12.56 4.45 -14.54
C GLU A 30 11.88 3.87 -13.29
N MET A 31 12.53 2.91 -12.61
CA MET A 31 12.00 2.30 -11.39
C MET A 31 11.87 3.31 -10.25
N ILE A 32 12.87 4.18 -10.06
CA ILE A 32 12.81 5.21 -9.00
C ILE A 32 11.79 6.30 -9.34
N ASP A 33 11.65 6.68 -10.60
CA ASP A 33 10.64 7.65 -11.04
C ASP A 33 9.23 7.11 -10.83
N TRP A 34 9.01 5.83 -11.16
CA TRP A 34 7.74 5.16 -10.92
C TRP A 34 7.43 5.08 -9.42
N LYS A 35 8.40 4.66 -8.59
CA LYS A 35 8.25 4.64 -7.12
C LYS A 35 7.93 6.01 -6.57
N THR A 36 8.61 7.05 -7.04
CA THR A 36 8.43 8.44 -6.60
C THR A 36 7.01 8.93 -6.91
N ARG A 37 6.51 8.70 -8.13
CA ARG A 37 5.13 9.04 -8.50
C ARG A 37 4.10 8.28 -7.67
N GLY A 38 4.29 6.97 -7.49
CA GLY A 38 3.41 6.15 -6.65
C GLY A 38 3.38 6.64 -5.20
N THR A 39 4.53 6.94 -4.60
CA THR A 39 4.61 7.49 -3.24
C THR A 39 3.91 8.84 -3.11
N LYS A 40 4.01 9.73 -4.11
CA LYS A 40 3.29 11.01 -4.11
C LYS A 40 1.76 10.83 -4.03
N LEU A 41 1.20 9.82 -4.71
CA LEU A 41 -0.23 9.52 -4.61
C LEU A 41 -0.64 9.17 -3.17
N TYR A 42 0.13 8.31 -2.49
CA TYR A 42 -0.15 7.98 -1.09
C TYR A 42 0.04 9.18 -0.16
N GLN A 43 1.01 10.04 -0.46
CA GLN A 43 1.26 11.26 0.31
C GLN A 43 0.15 12.31 0.16
N GLN A 44 -0.64 12.24 -0.92
CA GLN A 44 -1.80 13.11 -1.15
C GLN A 44 -3.02 12.69 -0.29
N LEU A 45 -3.17 11.40 0.01
CA LEU A 45 -4.32 10.86 0.75
C LEU A 45 -4.62 11.55 2.10
N PRO A 46 -3.63 11.95 2.93
CA PRO A 46 -3.90 12.71 4.14
C PRO A 46 -4.55 14.07 3.90
N GLN A 47 -4.25 14.74 2.77
CA GLN A 47 -4.91 15.99 2.41
C GLN A 47 -6.32 15.72 1.91
N ASP A 48 -6.49 14.73 1.04
CA ASP A 48 -7.82 14.31 0.56
C ASP A 48 -8.74 13.92 1.72
N LEU A 49 -8.20 13.26 2.75
CA LEU A 49 -8.90 12.98 3.99
C LEU A 49 -9.30 14.26 4.71
N ARG A 50 -8.40 15.24 4.89
CA ARG A 50 -8.74 16.51 5.54
C ARG A 50 -9.83 17.28 4.78
N ASP A 51 -9.77 17.27 3.45
CA ASP A 51 -10.71 18.00 2.60
C ASP A 51 -12.10 17.36 2.56
N SER A 52 -12.18 16.02 2.75
CA SER A 52 -13.42 15.26 2.63
C SER A 52 -14.01 14.78 3.96
N LEU A 53 -13.21 14.74 5.05
CA LEU A 53 -13.64 14.28 6.35
C LEU A 53 -14.71 15.21 6.92
N LYS A 54 -15.83 14.61 7.33
CA LYS A 54 -16.95 15.30 7.96
C LYS A 54 -17.11 14.77 9.37
N GLU A 55 -17.32 15.68 10.31
CA GLU A 55 -17.72 15.30 11.66
C GLU A 55 -19.04 14.51 11.61
N CYS A 56 -19.11 13.43 12.38
CA CYS A 56 -20.32 12.63 12.49
C CYS A 56 -20.51 12.18 13.94
N LYS A 57 -21.77 11.98 14.32
CA LYS A 57 -22.10 11.35 15.59
C LYS A 57 -21.90 9.83 15.47
N PRO A 58 -21.41 9.16 16.53
CA PRO A 58 -21.34 7.70 16.53
C PRO A 58 -22.73 7.09 16.40
N LEU A 59 -22.83 5.95 15.71
CA LEU A 59 -24.07 5.19 15.63
C LEU A 59 -24.41 4.60 17.00
N SER A 60 -25.61 4.89 17.52
CA SER A 60 -26.12 4.32 18.77
C SER A 60 -26.83 2.97 18.58
N GLU A 61 -27.26 2.68 17.35
CA GLU A 61 -27.96 1.45 16.98
C GLU A 61 -27.63 1.08 15.52
N LEU A 62 -27.96 -0.15 15.13
CA LEU A 62 -27.71 -0.64 13.77
C LEU A 62 -28.70 0.01 12.78
N PRO A 63 -28.22 0.70 11.72
CA PRO A 63 -29.10 1.29 10.72
C PRO A 63 -29.86 0.22 9.93
N ALA A 64 -31.16 0.42 9.71
CA ALA A 64 -31.99 -0.47 8.88
C ALA A 64 -31.49 -0.55 7.42
N SER A 65 -30.78 0.48 6.94
CA SER A 65 -30.21 0.56 5.60
C SER A 65 -28.81 -0.06 5.48
N ARG A 66 -28.28 -0.71 6.54
CA ARG A 66 -26.97 -1.34 6.49
C ARG A 66 -27.01 -2.55 5.56
N VAL A 67 -26.29 -2.48 4.44
CA VAL A 67 -26.06 -3.64 3.57
C VAL A 67 -25.12 -4.60 4.30
N MET A 68 -25.64 -5.76 4.72
CA MET A 68 -24.87 -6.79 5.45
C MET A 68 -24.11 -7.77 4.55
N GLY A 69 -24.32 -7.71 3.23
CA GLY A 69 -23.62 -8.56 2.28
C GLY A 69 -22.24 -8.00 1.98
N PHE A 70 -21.19 -8.70 2.43
CA PHE A 70 -19.88 -8.53 1.81
C PHE A 70 -19.99 -9.03 0.36
N PRO A 71 -19.41 -8.34 -0.64
CA PRO A 71 -19.34 -8.88 -1.97
C PRO A 71 -18.63 -10.24 -1.92
N GLU A 72 -19.19 -11.24 -2.62
CA GLU A 72 -18.54 -12.54 -2.78
C GLU A 72 -17.15 -12.29 -3.37
N TYR A 73 -16.10 -12.61 -2.60
CA TYR A 73 -14.74 -12.43 -3.08
C TYR A 73 -14.47 -13.46 -4.16
N LYS A 74 -14.41 -13.01 -5.42
CA LYS A 74 -13.99 -13.84 -6.54
C LYS A 74 -12.49 -13.66 -6.75
N PRO A 75 -11.72 -14.76 -6.88
CA PRO A 75 -10.35 -14.68 -7.37
C PRO A 75 -10.30 -13.91 -8.70
N TRP A 76 -9.22 -13.16 -8.92
CA TRP A 76 -9.01 -12.38 -10.15
C TRP A 76 -9.20 -13.21 -11.43
N ASN A 77 -8.80 -14.48 -11.40
CA ASN A 77 -8.94 -15.40 -12.54
C ASN A 77 -10.40 -15.78 -12.85
N GLU A 78 -11.32 -15.66 -11.88
CA GLU A 78 -12.76 -15.92 -12.03
C GLU A 78 -13.57 -14.64 -12.31
N SER A 79 -12.92 -13.48 -12.27
CA SER A 79 -13.53 -12.17 -12.52
C SER A 79 -13.19 -11.62 -13.91
N LYS A 80 -12.66 -12.47 -14.80
CA LYS A 80 -12.31 -12.17 -16.19
C LYS A 80 -13.42 -12.56 -17.16
#